data_AF-A0A921JIP7-F1
#
_entry.id   AF-A0A921JIP7-F1
#
_cell.length_a   1.000
_cell.length_b   1.000
_cell.length_c   1.000
_cell.angle_alpha   90.00
_cell.angle_beta   90.00
_cell.angle_gamma   90.00
#
_symmetry.space_group_name_H-M   'P 1'
#
loop_
_entity.id
_entity.type
_entity.pdbx_description
1 polymer ?
#
loop_
_entity_poly.entity_id
_entity_poly.type
_entity_poly.pdbx_seq_one_letter_code
_entity_poly.pdbx_strand_id
1 'polypeptide(L)'
;MNRILLSALAVAAGAGTMCAENLFTGNQEVTWENTLSIEAEKFASAAVGDELVVTIAEGATDVMELKADGQWLPGTILIRLDGKTEVKAYLTDGMQAALKKYGLELCGPSFTVQSVDLNASDMAVPDGAVWAGFYWIDGGWNTLELYKTAFTGQNPKKLIINFSDEAEGSSFELNVLTAWDNDDMKLSLADNVSISGRQAVIDLEKLPEGRTFASYFPEGTNALMIQGHVEDGASFNITSVVVEPYEPTSAIDDVAADSGNLVDVYSIFGVKVRTAVDAQDATAGLAPGLYIVGNKKVLVK
;
A
#
# COMPACT_ATOMS: atom_id res chain seq x y z
N MET A 1 36.31 46.80 -7.48
CA MET A 1 35.80 45.42 -7.58
C MET A 1 35.95 44.76 -6.21
N ASN A 2 34.93 44.89 -5.36
CA ASN A 2 34.91 44.29 -4.03
C ASN A 2 34.19 42.95 -4.10
N ARG A 3 34.90 41.88 -3.73
CA ARG A 3 34.34 40.53 -3.57
C ARG A 3 33.58 40.48 -2.24
N ILE A 4 32.27 40.28 -2.33
CA ILE A 4 31.40 40.00 -1.17
C ILE A 4 31.57 38.51 -0.84
N LEU A 5 32.13 38.23 0.33
CA LEU A 5 32.13 36.90 0.94
C LEU A 5 30.71 36.62 1.47
N LEU A 6 29.99 35.71 0.82
CA LEU A 6 28.76 35.13 1.36
C LEU A 6 29.15 34.13 2.45
N SER A 7 28.81 34.46 3.70
CA SER A 7 28.91 33.55 4.84
C SER A 7 27.80 32.50 4.69
N ALA A 8 28.16 31.25 4.43
CA ALA A 8 27.21 30.14 4.49
C ALA A 8 26.82 29.92 5.96
N LEU A 9 25.57 30.24 6.30
CA LEU A 9 24.96 29.86 7.56
C LEU A 9 24.66 28.36 7.48
N ALA A 10 25.51 27.54 8.10
CA ALA A 10 25.21 26.12 8.28
C ALA A 10 24.02 26.01 9.25
N VAL A 11 22.83 25.72 8.71
CA VAL A 11 21.72 25.24 9.52
C VAL A 11 22.10 23.83 9.95
N ALA A 12 22.51 23.68 11.20
CA ALA A 12 22.63 22.38 11.83
C ALA A 12 21.21 21.79 11.93
N ALA A 13 20.87 20.90 11.01
CA ALA A 13 19.75 20.00 11.21
C ALA A 13 20.05 19.20 12.48
N GLY A 14 19.23 19.37 13.51
CA GLY A 14 19.33 18.57 14.72
C GLY A 14 19.07 17.12 14.34
N ALA A 15 20.10 16.28 14.41
CA ALA A 15 19.94 14.84 14.43
C ALA A 15 19.19 14.49 15.72
N GLY A 16 17.86 14.51 15.65
CA GLY A 16 17.04 13.81 16.64
C GLY A 16 17.50 12.36 16.62
N THR A 17 17.87 11.83 17.77
CA THR A 17 18.23 10.43 17.91
C THR A 17 17.02 9.61 17.45
N MET A 18 17.09 9.05 16.24
CA MET A 18 16.11 8.08 15.77
C MET A 18 16.26 6.88 16.70
N CYS A 19 15.30 6.69 17.60
CA CYS A 19 15.33 5.56 18.53
C CYS A 19 15.07 4.30 17.72
N ALA A 20 16.14 3.57 17.39
CA ALA A 20 16.06 2.21 16.89
C ALA A 20 15.40 1.32 17.94
N GLU A 21 14.29 0.69 17.61
CA GLU A 21 13.67 -0.36 18.42
C GLU A 21 14.24 -1.72 18.00
N ASN A 22 15.04 -2.34 18.88
CA ASN A 22 15.56 -3.67 18.61
C ASN A 22 14.45 -4.72 18.80
N LEU A 23 14.05 -5.36 17.70
CA LEU A 23 13.00 -6.38 17.70
C LEU A 23 13.58 -7.77 17.93
N PHE A 24 14.83 -8.00 17.52
CA PHE A 24 15.55 -9.26 17.70
C PHE A 24 17.06 -9.03 17.74
N THR A 25 17.76 -9.80 18.56
CA THR A 25 19.22 -9.94 18.55
C THR A 25 19.58 -11.41 18.77
N GLY A 26 20.45 -11.98 17.93
CA GLY A 26 20.85 -13.37 18.07
C GLY A 26 21.80 -13.83 16.96
N ASN A 27 21.86 -15.15 16.76
CA ASN A 27 22.47 -15.79 15.59
C ASN A 27 21.55 -16.94 15.22
N GLN A 28 20.39 -16.61 14.64
CA GLN A 28 19.38 -17.61 14.28
C GLN A 28 19.54 -18.00 12.81
N GLU A 29 19.82 -19.27 12.57
CA GLU A 29 19.73 -19.86 11.24
C GLU A 29 18.26 -19.91 10.82
N VAL A 30 17.99 -19.38 9.63
CA VAL A 30 16.69 -19.44 8.96
C VAL A 30 16.77 -20.42 7.80
N THR A 31 15.85 -21.38 7.79
CA THR A 31 15.57 -22.27 6.65
C THR A 31 14.06 -22.28 6.38
N TRP A 32 13.60 -22.98 5.34
CA TRP A 32 12.17 -23.07 5.03
C TRP A 32 11.38 -23.76 6.15
N GLU A 33 12.01 -24.68 6.87
CA GLU A 33 11.44 -25.44 7.99
C GLU A 33 11.67 -24.75 9.34
N ASN A 34 12.64 -23.84 9.43
CA ASN A 34 13.01 -23.13 10.64
C ASN A 34 13.04 -21.62 10.39
N THR A 35 11.87 -20.98 10.48
CA THR A 35 11.73 -19.53 10.26
C THR A 35 12.09 -18.74 11.52
N LEU A 36 12.36 -17.45 11.37
CA LEU A 36 12.40 -16.52 12.51
C LEU A 36 11.09 -15.75 12.58
N SER A 37 10.34 -15.92 13.68
CA SER A 37 9.12 -15.18 13.95
C SER A 37 9.33 -14.10 15.02
N ILE A 38 8.75 -12.93 14.79
CA ILE A 38 8.72 -11.79 15.70
C ILE A 38 7.25 -11.41 15.92
N GLU A 39 6.81 -11.50 17.17
CA GLU A 39 5.40 -11.30 17.55
C GLU A 39 4.90 -9.87 17.26
N ALA A 40 3.61 -9.76 16.95
CA ALA A 40 2.93 -8.51 16.56
C ALA A 40 3.09 -7.39 17.60
N GLU A 41 3.11 -7.72 18.89
CA GLU A 41 3.23 -6.74 19.97
C GLU A 41 4.52 -5.92 19.90
N LYS A 42 5.57 -6.46 19.28
CA LYS A 42 6.83 -5.74 19.08
C LYS A 42 6.74 -4.64 18.02
N PHE A 43 5.69 -4.63 17.21
CA PHE A 43 5.45 -3.62 16.18
C PHE A 43 4.41 -2.57 16.61
N ALA A 44 4.01 -2.52 17.87
CA ALA A 44 2.95 -1.62 18.35
C ALA A 44 3.23 -0.13 18.04
N SER A 45 4.50 0.27 18.12
CA SER A 45 5.04 1.61 17.82
C SER A 45 5.17 1.91 16.33
N ALA A 46 5.20 0.88 15.47
CA ALA A 46 5.59 1.03 14.07
C ALA A 46 4.77 2.09 13.34
N ALA A 47 5.43 2.95 12.60
CA ALA A 47 4.83 4.01 11.81
C ALA A 47 5.10 3.78 10.31
N VAL A 48 4.22 4.33 9.48
CA VAL A 48 4.45 4.41 8.03
C VAL A 48 5.69 5.26 7.81
N GLY A 49 6.59 4.79 6.94
CA GLY A 49 7.88 5.40 6.67
C GLY A 49 9.03 4.85 7.52
N ASP A 50 8.76 4.17 8.64
CA ASP A 50 9.82 3.50 9.42
C ASP A 50 10.59 2.50 8.54
N GLU A 51 11.88 2.34 8.85
CA GLU A 51 12.79 1.43 8.18
C GLU A 51 12.94 0.14 9.01
N LEU A 52 12.43 -0.97 8.48
CA LEU A 52 12.72 -2.31 8.98
C LEU A 52 14.07 -2.76 8.41
N VAL A 53 15.01 -3.07 9.31
CA VAL A 53 16.36 -3.51 8.96
C VAL A 53 16.59 -4.93 9.50
N VAL A 54 16.99 -5.84 8.61
CA VAL A 54 17.40 -7.20 8.96
C VAL A 54 18.90 -7.32 8.71
N THR A 55 19.68 -7.45 9.78
CA THR A 55 21.11 -7.73 9.70
C THR A 55 21.33 -9.23 9.64
N ILE A 56 22.11 -9.69 8.67
CA ILE A 56 22.44 -11.11 8.47
C ILE A 56 23.95 -11.33 8.42
N ALA A 57 24.37 -12.55 8.76
CA ALA A 57 25.76 -12.95 8.60
C ALA A 57 26.20 -12.92 7.12
N GLU A 58 27.49 -12.67 6.89
CA GLU A 58 28.09 -12.67 5.57
C GLU A 58 27.93 -14.02 4.85
N GLY A 59 27.87 -13.96 3.51
CA GLY A 59 27.93 -15.15 2.65
C GLY A 59 26.57 -15.73 2.24
N ALA A 60 25.46 -15.15 2.68
CA ALA A 60 24.13 -15.53 2.18
C ALA A 60 23.93 -15.03 0.74
N THR A 61 23.60 -15.93 -0.18
CA THR A 61 23.48 -15.60 -1.63
C THR A 61 22.10 -15.86 -2.22
N ASP A 62 21.24 -16.60 -1.53
CA ASP A 62 19.93 -17.01 -2.05
C ASP A 62 18.85 -15.96 -1.70
N VAL A 63 17.59 -16.36 -1.55
CA VAL A 63 16.48 -15.44 -1.29
C VAL A 63 16.12 -15.29 0.19
N MET A 64 15.56 -14.13 0.53
CA MET A 64 14.84 -13.89 1.78
C MET A 64 13.40 -13.49 1.45
N GLU A 65 12.45 -14.06 2.16
CA GLU A 65 11.05 -13.64 2.12
C GLU A 65 10.65 -13.08 3.48
N LEU A 66 10.04 -11.91 3.46
CA LEU A 66 9.36 -11.34 4.63
C LEU A 66 7.89 -11.74 4.53
N LYS A 67 7.36 -12.32 5.60
CA LYS A 67 5.98 -12.80 5.68
C LYS A 67 5.27 -12.31 6.92
N ALA A 68 3.94 -12.38 6.87
CA ALA A 68 3.03 -12.18 7.98
C ALA A 68 1.78 -13.03 7.72
N ASP A 69 1.32 -13.77 8.73
CA ASP A 69 0.18 -14.70 8.59
C ASP A 69 0.44 -15.76 7.49
N GLY A 70 1.69 -16.22 7.36
CA GLY A 70 2.13 -17.16 6.33
C GLY A 70 2.06 -16.66 4.88
N GLN A 71 1.72 -15.39 4.64
CA GLN A 71 1.70 -14.75 3.32
C GLN A 71 2.86 -13.78 3.16
N TRP A 72 3.31 -13.49 1.93
CA TRP A 72 4.28 -12.41 1.70
C TRP A 72 3.78 -11.11 2.31
N LEU A 73 4.63 -10.49 3.12
CA LEU A 73 4.33 -9.24 3.78
C LEU A 73 4.00 -8.19 2.71
N PRO A 74 2.83 -7.53 2.75
CA PRO A 74 2.44 -6.54 1.74
C PRO A 74 3.52 -5.46 1.59
N GLY A 75 3.80 -5.09 0.34
CA GLY A 75 4.82 -4.08 0.02
C GLY A 75 6.26 -4.55 0.09
N THR A 76 6.51 -5.86 0.10
CA THR A 76 7.86 -6.42 -0.03
C THR A 76 8.14 -6.87 -1.46
N ILE A 77 9.41 -6.82 -1.85
CA ILE A 77 9.89 -7.29 -3.16
C ILE A 77 10.55 -8.65 -3.01
N LEU A 78 10.83 -9.34 -4.12
CA LEU A 78 11.75 -10.47 -4.13
C LEU A 78 13.14 -9.98 -3.68
N ILE A 79 13.60 -10.48 -2.54
CA ILE A 79 14.91 -10.10 -1.99
C ILE A 79 15.91 -11.19 -2.33
N ARG A 80 16.84 -10.87 -3.22
CA ARG A 80 18.05 -11.66 -3.43
C ARG A 80 19.13 -11.16 -2.48
N LEU A 81 19.68 -12.07 -1.69
CA LEU A 81 20.70 -11.75 -0.71
C LEU A 81 22.01 -11.44 -1.40
N ASP A 82 22.46 -12.22 -2.39
CA ASP A 82 23.62 -11.89 -3.23
C ASP A 82 24.85 -11.34 -2.46
N GLY A 83 25.12 -11.88 -1.26
CA GLY A 83 26.22 -11.46 -0.39
C GLY A 83 25.95 -10.23 0.48
N LYS A 84 24.72 -9.69 0.49
CA LYS A 84 24.28 -8.63 1.41
C LYS A 84 24.41 -9.08 2.86
N THR A 85 24.75 -8.13 3.72
CA THR A 85 24.71 -8.29 5.18
C THR A 85 23.52 -7.57 5.80
N GLU A 86 22.77 -6.82 5.00
CA GLU A 86 21.64 -6.04 5.45
C GLU A 86 20.55 -6.03 4.38
N VAL A 87 19.31 -6.20 4.84
CA VAL A 87 18.10 -6.09 4.02
C VAL A 87 17.22 -5.01 4.66
N LYS A 88 16.69 -4.11 3.83
CA LYS A 88 15.87 -2.98 4.28
C LYS A 88 14.51 -2.98 3.62
N ALA A 89 13.48 -2.61 4.37
CA ALA A 89 12.14 -2.32 3.86
C ALA A 89 11.56 -1.09 4.56
N TYR A 90 10.92 -0.20 3.81
CA TYR A 90 10.20 0.94 4.38
C TYR A 90 8.73 0.61 4.52
N LEU A 91 8.16 0.88 5.69
CA LEU A 91 6.79 0.51 6.01
C LEU A 91 5.80 1.38 5.22
N THR A 92 5.05 0.74 4.32
CA THR A 92 3.80 1.29 3.77
C THR A 92 2.63 1.05 4.72
N ASP A 93 1.46 1.65 4.46
CA ASP A 93 0.24 1.40 5.25
C ASP A 93 -0.08 -0.09 5.36
N GLY A 94 -0.04 -0.81 4.24
CA GLY A 94 -0.32 -2.24 4.18
C GLY A 94 0.69 -3.08 4.96
N MET A 95 1.97 -2.72 4.87
CA MET A 95 3.05 -3.39 5.61
C MET A 95 2.89 -3.17 7.11
N GLN A 96 2.72 -1.91 7.53
CA GLN A 96 2.56 -1.53 8.94
C GLN A 96 1.33 -2.22 9.56
N ALA A 97 0.20 -2.23 8.86
CA ALA A 97 -1.02 -2.89 9.33
C ALA A 97 -0.83 -4.40 9.49
N ALA A 98 -0.14 -5.07 8.55
CA ALA A 98 0.15 -6.49 8.64
C ALA A 98 1.09 -6.81 9.81
N LEU A 99 2.18 -6.06 9.97
CA LEU A 99 3.13 -6.24 11.07
C LEU A 99 2.48 -6.04 12.44
N LYS A 100 1.66 -4.99 12.61
CA LYS A 100 0.93 -4.74 13.86
C LYS A 100 -0.11 -5.80 14.21
N LYS A 101 -0.61 -6.52 13.20
CA LYS A 101 -1.66 -7.52 13.39
C LYS A 101 -1.11 -8.93 13.58
N TYR A 102 -0.04 -9.27 12.88
CA TYR A 102 0.43 -10.64 12.75
C TYR A 102 1.92 -10.82 13.10
N GLY A 103 2.67 -9.73 13.22
CA GLY A 103 4.12 -9.79 13.39
C GLY A 103 4.85 -10.01 12.07
N LEU A 104 6.09 -10.47 12.18
CA LEU A 104 7.00 -10.73 11.07
C LEU A 104 7.47 -12.18 11.10
N GLU A 105 7.54 -12.80 9.93
CA GLU A 105 8.19 -14.08 9.68
C GLU A 105 9.30 -13.87 8.65
N LEU A 106 10.54 -14.26 8.97
CA LEU A 106 11.63 -14.31 8.03
C LEU A 106 11.81 -15.75 7.55
N CYS A 107 11.73 -15.93 6.23
CA CYS A 107 11.78 -17.22 5.57
C CYS A 107 12.85 -17.22 4.46
N GLY A 108 13.41 -18.38 4.14
CA GLY A 108 14.32 -18.57 3.04
C GLY A 108 15.02 -19.92 3.13
N PRO A 109 15.89 -20.26 2.16
CA PRO A 109 16.52 -21.58 2.11
C PRO A 109 17.63 -21.74 3.15
N SER A 110 18.48 -20.73 3.32
CA SER A 110 19.53 -20.72 4.35
C SER A 110 20.16 -19.33 4.48
N PHE A 111 20.04 -18.69 5.65
CA PHE A 111 20.82 -17.53 6.06
C PHE A 111 20.80 -17.40 7.59
N THR A 112 21.71 -16.63 8.19
CA THR A 112 21.73 -16.42 9.65
C THR A 112 21.37 -14.98 9.98
N VAL A 113 20.27 -14.77 10.72
CA VAL A 113 19.84 -13.46 11.20
C VAL A 113 20.58 -13.10 12.48
N GLN A 114 21.13 -11.89 12.51
CA GLN A 114 21.88 -11.33 13.63
C GLN A 114 21.08 -10.30 14.41
N SER A 115 20.36 -9.43 13.71
CA SER A 115 19.43 -8.49 14.33
C SER A 115 18.24 -8.20 13.42
N VAL A 116 17.15 -7.80 14.05
CA VAL A 116 16.03 -7.13 13.37
C VAL A 116 15.73 -5.87 14.15
N ASP A 117 15.78 -4.74 13.47
CA ASP A 117 15.65 -3.41 14.06
C ASP A 117 14.57 -2.63 13.30
N LEU A 118 13.76 -1.87 14.04
CA LEU A 118 12.80 -0.93 13.47
C LEU A 118 13.26 0.48 13.80
N ASN A 119 13.63 1.23 12.76
CA ASN A 119 14.19 2.55 12.89
C ASN A 119 13.17 3.58 12.40
N ALA A 120 13.00 4.67 13.15
CA ALA A 120 12.41 5.86 12.56
C ALA A 120 13.23 6.27 11.33
N SER A 121 12.57 6.80 10.31
CA SER A 121 13.20 7.22 9.05
C SER A 121 12.53 8.48 8.50
N ASP A 122 13.29 9.30 7.77
CA ASP A 122 12.79 10.50 7.11
C ASP A 122 12.18 10.18 5.72
N MET A 123 11.99 8.89 5.40
CA MET A 123 11.37 8.45 4.15
C MET A 123 9.94 9.00 4.05
N ALA A 124 9.73 9.90 3.08
CA ALA A 124 8.40 10.39 2.73
C ALA A 124 7.67 9.36 1.87
N VAL A 125 6.94 8.44 2.52
CA VAL A 125 6.08 7.46 1.83
C VAL A 125 4.82 8.17 1.32
N PRO A 126 4.57 8.21 -0.01
CA PRO A 126 3.37 8.85 -0.54
C PRO A 126 2.08 8.13 -0.12
N ASP A 127 0.98 8.88 -0.02
CA ASP A 127 -0.35 8.31 0.18
C ASP A 127 -0.67 7.29 -0.93
N GLY A 128 -1.19 6.13 -0.54
CA GLY A 128 -1.50 5.04 -1.48
C GLY A 128 -0.26 4.27 -1.97
N ALA A 129 0.93 4.50 -1.41
CA ALA A 129 2.10 3.69 -1.72
C ALA A 129 1.89 2.23 -1.29
N VAL A 130 2.04 1.31 -2.25
CA VAL A 130 2.09 -0.13 -2.01
C VAL A 130 3.53 -0.62 -1.87
N TRP A 131 4.51 0.17 -2.28
CA TRP A 131 5.95 -0.05 -2.04
C TRP A 131 6.68 1.29 -1.96
N ALA A 132 7.72 1.38 -1.12
CA ALA A 132 8.65 2.51 -1.05
C ALA A 132 10.08 2.02 -0.77
N GLY A 133 11.07 2.72 -1.31
CA GLY A 133 12.47 2.39 -1.10
C GLY A 133 13.40 3.01 -2.13
N PHE A 134 14.52 2.36 -2.41
CA PHE A 134 15.49 2.78 -3.42
C PHE A 134 15.89 1.57 -4.24
N TYR A 135 15.28 1.42 -5.40
CA TYR A 135 15.59 0.33 -6.32
C TYR A 135 16.36 0.87 -7.53
N TRP A 136 17.61 0.45 -7.67
CA TRP A 136 18.56 0.96 -8.65
C TRP A 136 18.22 0.53 -10.08
N ILE A 137 18.25 1.50 -11.01
CA ILE A 137 18.10 1.29 -12.45
C ILE A 137 19.31 1.94 -13.15
N ASP A 138 19.99 1.16 -13.99
CA ASP A 138 21.13 1.62 -14.77
C ASP A 138 21.07 1.14 -16.24
N GLY A 139 22.21 1.17 -16.93
CA GLY A 139 22.33 0.70 -18.32
C GLY A 139 22.18 -0.82 -18.49
N GLY A 140 21.96 -1.59 -17.42
CA GLY A 140 21.50 -2.97 -17.48
C GLY A 140 19.97 -3.06 -17.47
N TRP A 141 19.43 -4.24 -17.77
CA TRP A 141 18.04 -4.55 -17.49
C TRP A 141 17.88 -4.90 -16.01
N ASN A 142 17.15 -4.08 -15.27
CA ASN A 142 16.95 -4.21 -13.83
C ASN A 142 15.46 -4.41 -13.54
N THR A 143 15.10 -5.34 -12.64
CA THR A 143 13.68 -5.67 -12.37
C THR A 143 13.34 -5.62 -10.88
N LEU A 144 12.48 -4.68 -10.50
CA LEU A 144 11.80 -4.68 -9.21
C LEU A 144 10.63 -5.68 -9.27
N GLU A 145 10.70 -6.76 -8.50
CA GLU A 145 9.64 -7.77 -8.41
C GLU A 145 8.81 -7.57 -7.13
N LEU A 146 7.70 -6.83 -7.21
CA LEU A 146 6.83 -6.51 -6.07
C LEU A 146 5.79 -7.62 -5.85
N TYR A 147 5.79 -8.26 -4.68
CA TYR A 147 4.86 -9.36 -4.41
C TYR A 147 3.40 -8.90 -4.51
N LYS A 148 2.55 -9.77 -5.08
CA LYS A 148 1.14 -9.47 -5.36
C LYS A 148 0.32 -9.12 -4.12
N THR A 149 0.77 -9.53 -2.93
CA THR A 149 0.10 -9.24 -1.66
C THR A 149 0.06 -7.74 -1.36
N ALA A 150 0.94 -6.95 -1.97
CA ALA A 150 0.88 -5.49 -1.97
C ALA A 150 -0.43 -4.94 -2.56
N PHE A 151 -1.13 -5.72 -3.39
CA PHE A 151 -2.37 -5.33 -4.06
C PHE A 151 -3.63 -6.04 -3.55
N THR A 152 -3.54 -6.81 -2.46
CA THR A 152 -4.70 -7.52 -1.90
C THR A 152 -5.84 -6.55 -1.56
N GLY A 153 -7.01 -6.78 -2.13
CA GLY A 153 -8.19 -5.94 -1.90
C GLY A 153 -8.17 -4.60 -2.65
N GLN A 154 -7.15 -4.33 -3.45
CA GLN A 154 -7.04 -3.10 -4.24
C GLN A 154 -7.77 -3.24 -5.57
N ASN A 155 -8.40 -2.16 -6.02
CA ASN A 155 -8.90 -2.01 -7.38
C ASN A 155 -8.38 -0.68 -7.95
N PRO A 156 -7.11 -0.65 -8.41
CA PRO A 156 -6.49 0.59 -8.85
C PRO A 156 -7.02 1.05 -10.21
N LYS A 157 -7.24 2.36 -10.30
CA LYS A 157 -7.46 3.12 -11.54
C LYS A 157 -6.12 3.47 -12.20
N LYS A 158 -5.08 3.75 -11.41
CA LYS A 158 -3.72 3.99 -11.92
C LYS A 158 -2.67 3.29 -11.08
N LEU A 159 -1.57 2.91 -11.73
CA LEU A 159 -0.29 2.66 -11.07
C LEU A 159 0.64 3.83 -11.35
N ILE A 160 1.25 4.34 -10.30
CA ILE A 160 2.17 5.46 -10.38
C ILE A 160 3.52 5.00 -9.84
N ILE A 161 4.56 5.12 -10.66
CA ILE A 161 5.92 4.72 -10.33
C ILE A 161 6.74 6.00 -10.24
N ASN A 162 7.23 6.31 -9.04
CA ASN A 162 8.03 7.50 -8.80
C ASN A 162 9.51 7.17 -8.87
N PHE A 163 10.29 8.13 -9.36
CA PHE A 163 11.73 8.05 -9.52
C PHE A 163 12.46 9.10 -8.68
N SER A 164 13.74 8.86 -8.42
CA SER A 164 14.63 9.85 -7.84
C SER A 164 14.93 11.00 -8.83
N ASP A 165 15.47 12.10 -8.32
CA ASP A 165 15.72 13.33 -9.09
C ASP A 165 16.58 13.08 -10.34
N GLU A 166 17.49 12.10 -10.27
CA GLU A 166 18.40 11.73 -11.36
C GLU A 166 17.69 11.18 -12.61
N ALA A 167 16.43 10.76 -12.49
CA ALA A 167 15.63 10.37 -13.65
C ALA A 167 15.27 11.57 -14.54
N GLU A 168 15.27 12.80 -14.00
CA GLU A 168 15.01 13.99 -14.81
C GLU A 168 16.14 14.22 -15.82
N GLY A 169 15.80 14.11 -17.10
CA GLY A 169 16.77 14.28 -18.20
C GLY A 169 17.44 12.98 -18.66
N SER A 170 17.13 11.85 -18.04
CA SER A 170 17.52 10.52 -18.54
C SER A 170 16.49 9.99 -19.55
N SER A 171 16.97 9.26 -20.56
CA SER A 171 16.13 8.42 -21.43
C SER A 171 16.18 6.99 -20.91
N PHE A 172 15.03 6.37 -20.70
CA PHE A 172 14.96 5.00 -20.21
C PHE A 172 13.72 4.29 -20.74
N GLU A 173 13.85 2.98 -20.85
CA GLU A 173 12.73 2.08 -21.11
C GLU A 173 12.14 1.58 -19.80
N LEU A 174 10.82 1.39 -19.79
CA LEU A 174 10.09 0.84 -18.65
C LEU A 174 9.05 -0.17 -19.12
N ASN A 175 9.10 -1.37 -18.56
CA ASN A 175 8.10 -2.42 -18.73
C ASN A 175 7.45 -2.75 -17.38
N VAL A 176 6.13 -2.78 -17.35
CA VAL A 176 5.34 -3.23 -16.21
C VAL A 176 4.54 -4.44 -16.66
N LEU A 177 4.79 -5.61 -16.05
CA LEU A 177 4.22 -6.88 -16.48
C LEU A 177 4.10 -7.89 -15.33
N THR A 178 3.36 -8.98 -15.57
CA THR A 178 3.19 -10.07 -14.59
C THR A 178 3.64 -11.44 -15.11
N ALA A 179 3.99 -11.55 -16.40
CA ALA A 179 4.64 -12.73 -16.96
C ALA A 179 5.64 -12.35 -18.07
N TRP A 180 6.82 -12.97 -18.04
CA TRP A 180 7.82 -12.83 -19.10
C TRP A 180 7.35 -13.47 -20.40
N ASP A 181 7.83 -12.92 -21.52
CA ASP A 181 7.58 -13.43 -22.87
C ASP A 181 6.08 -13.61 -23.21
N ASN A 182 5.22 -12.82 -22.55
CA ASN A 182 3.78 -12.84 -22.73
C ASN A 182 3.22 -11.41 -22.76
N ASP A 183 3.05 -10.88 -23.97
CA ASP A 183 2.56 -9.51 -24.18
C ASP A 183 1.15 -9.28 -23.60
N ASP A 184 0.31 -10.32 -23.50
CA ASP A 184 -1.01 -10.21 -22.88
C ASP A 184 -0.93 -9.93 -21.37
N MET A 185 0.23 -10.16 -20.75
CA MET A 185 0.52 -9.92 -19.34
C MET A 185 1.32 -8.63 -19.10
N LYS A 186 1.52 -7.81 -20.14
CA LYS A 186 2.13 -6.48 -20.03
C LYS A 186 1.05 -5.44 -19.69
N LEU A 187 1.22 -4.74 -18.57
CA LEU A 187 0.37 -3.63 -18.14
C LEU A 187 0.78 -2.30 -18.75
N SER A 188 2.08 -2.08 -18.99
CA SER A 188 2.59 -0.86 -19.64
C SER A 188 2.49 -0.98 -21.16
N LEU A 189 1.41 -0.47 -21.73
CA LEU A 189 1.09 -0.44 -23.15
C LEU A 189 1.37 0.96 -23.72
N ALA A 190 1.56 1.05 -25.03
CA ALA A 190 1.87 2.32 -25.71
C ALA A 190 0.86 3.44 -25.42
N ASP A 191 -0.43 3.10 -25.27
CA ASP A 191 -1.52 4.08 -25.13
C ASP A 191 -1.92 4.36 -23.68
N ASN A 192 -1.39 3.60 -22.71
CA ASN A 192 -1.74 3.73 -21.29
C ASN A 192 -0.57 4.13 -20.38
N VAL A 193 0.66 4.19 -20.91
CA VAL A 193 1.81 4.68 -20.16
C VAL A 193 2.09 6.14 -20.51
N SER A 194 2.36 6.95 -19.49
CA SER A 194 2.92 8.30 -19.66
C SER A 194 4.09 8.47 -18.72
N ILE A 195 5.23 8.90 -19.26
CA ILE A 195 6.44 9.15 -18.49
C ILE A 195 6.74 10.65 -18.59
N SER A 196 6.86 11.33 -17.46
CA SER A 196 7.15 12.75 -17.40
C SER A 196 7.91 13.09 -16.13
N GLY A 197 9.07 13.74 -16.29
CA GLY A 197 9.95 14.09 -15.17
C GLY A 197 10.30 12.84 -14.35
N ARG A 198 9.90 12.84 -13.08
CA ARG A 198 10.22 11.81 -12.08
C ARG A 198 9.14 10.76 -11.91
N GLN A 199 8.27 10.58 -12.90
CA GLN A 199 7.12 9.72 -12.74
C GLN A 199 6.76 8.99 -14.04
N ALA A 200 6.41 7.72 -13.89
CA ALA A 200 5.66 6.97 -14.89
C ALA A 200 4.26 6.67 -14.34
N VAL A 201 3.23 6.93 -15.14
CA VAL A 201 1.83 6.66 -14.81
C VAL A 201 1.30 5.64 -15.81
N ILE A 202 0.81 4.52 -15.29
CA ILE A 202 0.08 3.49 -16.05
C ILE A 202 -1.40 3.67 -15.74
N ASP A 203 -2.15 4.11 -16.74
CA ASP A 203 -3.60 4.30 -16.70
C ASP A 203 -4.31 2.96 -16.89
N LEU A 204 -4.84 2.39 -15.80
CA LEU A 204 -5.49 1.08 -15.83
C LEU A 204 -6.93 1.14 -16.37
N GLU A 205 -7.49 2.34 -16.57
CA GLU A 205 -8.78 2.49 -17.26
C GLU A 205 -8.66 2.25 -18.77
N LYS A 206 -7.44 2.33 -19.30
CA LYS A 206 -7.13 2.07 -20.71
C LYS A 206 -6.66 0.64 -20.98
N LEU A 207 -6.87 -0.27 -20.04
CA LEU A 207 -6.63 -1.69 -20.29
C LEU A 207 -7.57 -2.20 -21.41
N PRO A 208 -7.16 -3.24 -22.17
CA PRO A 208 -8.00 -3.81 -23.23
C PRO A 208 -9.39 -4.21 -22.73
N GLU A 209 -10.38 -4.17 -23.62
CA GLU A 209 -11.77 -4.53 -23.28
C GLU A 209 -11.85 -5.91 -22.62
N GLY A 210 -12.57 -6.02 -21.51
CA GLY A 210 -12.71 -7.25 -20.73
C GLY A 210 -11.53 -7.56 -19.81
N ARG A 211 -10.47 -6.74 -19.79
CA ARG A 211 -9.35 -6.85 -18.85
C ARG A 211 -9.54 -5.91 -17.66
N THR A 212 -9.11 -6.39 -16.50
CA THR A 212 -9.04 -5.64 -15.24
C THR A 212 -7.66 -5.82 -14.64
N PHE A 213 -7.26 -4.98 -13.68
CA PHE A 213 -5.98 -5.16 -12.99
C PHE A 213 -5.81 -6.58 -12.42
N ALA A 214 -6.86 -7.11 -11.76
CA ALA A 214 -6.85 -8.47 -11.22
C ALA A 214 -6.65 -9.56 -12.30
N SER A 215 -7.12 -9.34 -13.53
CA SER A 215 -6.94 -10.30 -14.64
C SER A 215 -5.48 -10.51 -15.05
N TYR A 216 -4.58 -9.60 -14.67
CA TYR A 216 -3.14 -9.74 -14.91
C TYR A 216 -2.44 -10.60 -13.84
N PHE A 217 -3.13 -11.06 -12.80
CA PHE A 217 -2.58 -11.98 -11.80
C PHE A 217 -3.27 -13.34 -11.86
N PRO A 218 -3.13 -14.11 -12.95
CA PRO A 218 -3.65 -15.47 -13.01
C PRO A 218 -3.02 -16.36 -11.93
N GLU A 219 -3.61 -17.52 -11.70
CA GLU A 219 -3.10 -18.53 -10.77
C GLU A 219 -1.61 -18.81 -11.02
N GLY A 220 -0.82 -18.86 -9.95
CA GLY A 220 0.64 -19.01 -10.02
C GLY A 220 1.44 -17.72 -10.19
N THR A 221 0.79 -16.58 -10.47
CA THR A 221 1.47 -15.27 -10.48
C THR A 221 1.79 -14.84 -9.06
N ASN A 222 3.03 -14.45 -8.81
CA ASN A 222 3.50 -14.06 -7.48
C ASN A 222 3.82 -12.57 -7.35
N ALA A 223 4.16 -11.88 -8.44
CA ALA A 223 4.63 -10.50 -8.39
C ALA A 223 4.19 -9.67 -9.60
N LEU A 224 4.15 -8.35 -9.39
CA LEU A 224 4.23 -7.35 -10.46
C LEU A 224 5.72 -7.06 -10.70
N MET A 225 6.15 -7.14 -11.94
CA MET A 225 7.52 -6.85 -12.35
C MET A 225 7.56 -5.47 -12.99
N ILE A 226 8.40 -4.60 -12.43
CA ILE A 226 8.72 -3.29 -12.98
C ILE A 226 10.18 -3.35 -13.44
N GLN A 227 10.36 -3.50 -14.75
CA GLN A 227 11.65 -3.61 -15.38
C GLN A 227 12.04 -2.28 -16.02
N GLY A 228 13.28 -1.84 -15.80
CA GLY A 228 13.82 -0.61 -16.37
C GLY A 228 15.22 -0.79 -16.96
N HIS A 229 15.55 0.06 -17.92
CA HIS A 229 16.86 0.16 -18.56
C HIS A 229 17.14 1.62 -18.97
N VAL A 230 18.25 2.19 -18.53
CA VAL A 230 18.69 3.53 -18.95
C VAL A 230 19.38 3.45 -20.31
N GLU A 231 18.83 4.14 -21.30
CA GLU A 231 19.42 4.26 -22.63
C GLU A 231 20.48 5.37 -22.68
N ASP A 232 20.19 6.51 -22.04
CA ASP A 232 21.07 7.68 -21.97
C ASP A 232 20.77 8.49 -20.69
N GLY A 233 21.77 9.21 -20.19
CA GLY A 233 21.67 10.01 -18.96
C GLY A 233 22.13 9.28 -17.69
N ALA A 234 21.63 9.74 -16.54
CA ALA A 234 22.02 9.24 -15.23
C ALA A 234 21.19 8.02 -14.82
N SER A 235 21.86 7.05 -14.17
CA SER A 235 21.19 6.02 -13.39
C SER A 235 20.40 6.63 -12.24
N PHE A 236 19.30 6.00 -11.87
CA PHE A 236 18.34 6.53 -10.90
C PHE A 236 17.72 5.41 -10.06
N ASN A 237 16.90 5.78 -9.08
CA ASN A 237 16.12 4.82 -8.30
C ASN A 237 14.63 4.91 -8.62
N ILE A 238 13.94 3.77 -8.63
CA ILE A 238 12.51 3.75 -8.32
C ILE A 238 12.38 3.99 -6.82
N THR A 239 11.57 4.98 -6.43
CA THR A 239 11.43 5.43 -5.05
C THR A 239 10.11 5.02 -4.40
N SER A 240 9.06 4.84 -5.19
CA SER A 240 7.80 4.27 -4.72
C SER A 240 6.94 3.73 -5.86
N VAL A 241 6.04 2.82 -5.51
CA VAL A 241 4.94 2.36 -6.35
C VAL A 241 3.65 2.69 -5.61
N VAL A 242 2.80 3.49 -6.25
CA VAL A 242 1.56 4.02 -5.68
C VAL A 242 0.36 3.52 -6.48
N VAL A 243 -0.71 3.16 -5.77
CA VAL A 243 -2.01 2.84 -6.37
C VAL A 243 -2.96 4.01 -6.18
N GLU A 244 -3.55 4.50 -7.27
CA GLU A 244 -4.68 5.42 -7.20
C GLU A 244 -5.95 4.58 -7.34
N PRO A 245 -6.84 4.51 -6.34
CA PRO A 245 -8.08 3.74 -6.45
C PRO A 245 -9.07 4.41 -7.40
N TYR A 246 -10.11 3.68 -7.82
CA TYR A 246 -11.31 4.35 -8.32
C TYR A 246 -11.91 5.16 -7.17
N GLU A 247 -12.12 6.48 -7.37
CA GLU A 247 -12.90 7.29 -6.44
C GLU A 247 -14.24 6.58 -6.17
N PRO A 248 -14.66 6.44 -4.89
CA PRO A 248 -15.97 5.92 -4.61
C PRO A 248 -17.01 6.80 -5.31
N THR A 249 -17.79 6.20 -6.20
CA THR A 249 -18.90 6.89 -6.90
C THR A 249 -20.08 7.23 -5.99
N SER A 250 -19.92 7.10 -4.67
CA SER A 250 -20.93 7.52 -3.70
C SER A 250 -20.44 8.73 -2.92
N ALA A 251 -20.90 9.91 -3.31
CA ALA A 251 -20.80 11.17 -2.54
C ALA A 251 -21.65 11.16 -1.25
N ILE A 252 -21.78 10.02 -0.58
CA ILE A 252 -22.49 9.85 0.68
C ILE A 252 -21.65 8.94 1.57
N ASP A 253 -20.74 9.54 2.33
CA ASP A 253 -19.86 8.82 3.26
C ASP A 253 -20.52 8.52 4.61
N ASP A 254 -21.68 9.11 4.91
CA ASP A 254 -22.41 8.83 6.13
C ASP A 254 -23.88 9.21 6.00
N VAL A 255 -24.75 8.22 5.80
CA VAL A 255 -26.14 8.37 6.29
C VAL A 255 -26.11 7.98 7.74
N ALA A 256 -25.79 8.94 8.61
CA ALA A 256 -26.12 8.80 10.02
C ALA A 256 -27.63 8.52 10.09
N ALA A 257 -28.00 7.29 10.45
CA ALA A 257 -29.36 6.98 10.81
C ALA A 257 -29.68 7.86 12.02
N ASP A 258 -30.40 8.95 11.79
CA ASP A 258 -30.90 9.77 12.87
C ASP A 258 -31.72 8.84 13.77
N SER A 259 -31.21 8.62 14.98
CA SER A 259 -31.85 7.79 16.01
C SER A 259 -33.08 8.49 16.62
N GLY A 260 -33.56 9.55 15.96
CA GLY A 260 -34.91 10.06 16.15
C GLY A 260 -35.94 9.03 15.72
N ASN A 261 -36.66 8.45 16.67
CA ASN A 261 -37.86 7.64 16.47
C ASN A 261 -39.04 8.45 15.88
N LEU A 262 -38.75 9.48 15.08
CA LEU A 262 -39.74 10.31 14.44
C LEU A 262 -40.30 9.60 13.22
N VAL A 263 -41.61 9.46 13.18
CA VAL A 263 -42.35 8.78 12.12
C VAL A 263 -43.40 9.70 11.53
N ASP A 264 -43.63 9.55 10.23
CA ASP A 264 -44.82 10.08 9.60
C ASP A 264 -45.99 9.09 9.80
N VAL A 265 -47.21 9.62 9.88
CA VAL A 265 -48.43 8.83 10.03
C VAL A 265 -49.36 9.10 8.86
N TYR A 266 -49.83 8.05 8.20
CA TYR A 266 -50.76 8.12 7.07
C TYR A 266 -52.05 7.36 7.39
N SER A 267 -53.17 7.80 6.83
CA SER A 267 -54.38 6.97 6.76
C SER A 267 -54.19 5.81 5.78
N ILE A 268 -55.08 4.81 5.82
CA ILE A 268 -55.04 3.69 4.85
C ILE A 268 -55.24 4.14 3.38
N PHE A 269 -55.78 5.34 3.16
CA PHE A 269 -55.92 5.95 1.84
C PHE A 269 -54.69 6.76 1.40
N GLY A 270 -53.60 6.73 2.17
CA GLY A 270 -52.34 7.41 1.83
C GLY A 270 -52.30 8.90 2.17
N VAL A 271 -53.32 9.45 2.84
CA VAL A 271 -53.31 10.84 3.32
C VAL A 271 -52.39 10.95 4.52
N LYS A 272 -51.37 11.82 4.46
CA LYS A 272 -50.50 12.12 5.61
C LYS A 272 -51.29 12.88 6.68
N VAL A 273 -51.33 12.32 7.89
CA VAL A 273 -52.08 12.83 9.04
C VAL A 273 -51.15 13.51 10.04
N ARG A 274 -49.89 13.04 10.16
CA ARG A 274 -48.85 13.64 11.00
C ARG A 274 -47.49 13.50 10.35
N THR A 275 -46.58 14.40 10.69
CA THR A 275 -45.19 14.35 10.21
C THR A 275 -44.22 14.42 11.37
N ALA A 276 -43.14 13.65 11.29
CA ALA A 276 -42.02 13.67 12.24
C ALA A 276 -42.46 13.69 13.72
N VAL A 277 -43.38 12.80 14.11
CA VAL A 277 -43.84 12.63 15.50
C VAL A 277 -43.15 11.44 16.15
N ASP A 278 -42.93 11.47 17.46
CA ASP A 278 -42.42 10.30 18.17
C ASP A 278 -43.33 9.08 17.92
N ALA A 279 -42.72 7.94 17.59
CA ALA A 279 -43.44 6.69 17.35
C ALA A 279 -44.37 6.30 18.50
N GLN A 280 -44.05 6.67 19.75
CA GLN A 280 -44.90 6.42 20.91
C GLN A 280 -46.18 7.28 20.92
N ASP A 281 -46.11 8.48 20.36
CA ASP A 281 -47.23 9.45 20.31
C ASP A 281 -47.97 9.43 18.96
N ALA A 282 -47.50 8.62 18.01
CA ALA A 282 -47.97 8.62 16.63
C ALA A 282 -49.48 8.38 16.48
N THR A 283 -50.10 7.63 17.40
CA THR A 283 -51.54 7.33 17.38
C THR A 283 -52.37 8.10 18.38
N ALA A 284 -51.75 8.95 19.21
CA ALA A 284 -52.43 9.65 20.30
C ALA A 284 -53.50 10.64 19.77
N GLY A 285 -54.75 10.39 20.13
CA GLY A 285 -55.89 11.25 19.75
C GLY A 285 -56.36 11.08 18.29
N LEU A 286 -55.89 10.06 17.57
CA LEU A 286 -56.48 9.69 16.29
C LEU A 286 -57.83 9.00 16.50
N ALA A 287 -58.75 9.18 15.55
CA ALA A 287 -60.03 8.45 15.55
C ALA A 287 -59.79 6.94 15.36
N PRO A 288 -60.69 6.07 15.85
CA PRO A 288 -60.57 4.63 15.63
C PRO A 288 -60.49 4.27 14.14
N GLY A 289 -59.53 3.45 13.75
CA GLY A 289 -59.24 3.14 12.36
C GLY A 289 -57.85 2.56 12.11
N LEU A 290 -57.54 2.23 10.86
CA LEU A 290 -56.25 1.69 10.44
C LEU A 290 -55.36 2.78 9.87
N TYR A 291 -54.14 2.89 10.39
CA TYR A 291 -53.12 3.86 10.00
C TYR A 291 -51.81 3.17 9.61
N ILE A 292 -50.98 3.89 8.87
CA ILE A 292 -49.60 3.51 8.56
C ILE A 292 -48.69 4.44 9.37
N VAL A 293 -47.96 3.90 10.34
CA VAL A 293 -47.04 4.63 11.21
C VAL A 293 -45.63 4.17 10.87
N GLY A 294 -44.82 5.05 10.27
CA GLY A 294 -43.56 4.64 9.63
C GLY A 294 -43.83 3.54 8.59
N ASN A 295 -43.30 2.34 8.82
CA ASN A 295 -43.45 1.18 7.93
C ASN A 295 -44.42 0.10 8.45
N LYS A 296 -45.28 0.42 9.44
CA LYS A 296 -46.18 -0.56 10.08
C LYS A 296 -47.64 -0.13 10.00
N LYS A 297 -48.54 -1.11 9.79
CA LYS A 297 -49.99 -0.92 9.92
C LYS A 297 -50.38 -0.99 11.39
N VAL A 298 -51.04 0.02 11.90
CA VAL A 298 -51.47 0.14 13.30
C VAL A 298 -52.97 0.37 13.37
N LEU A 299 -53.66 -0.47 14.15
CA LEU A 299 -55.08 -0.32 14.43
C LEU A 299 -55.26 0.55 15.69
N VAL A 300 -55.86 1.72 15.53
CA VAL A 300 -56.34 2.56 16.63
C VAL A 300 -57.74 2.09 17.00
N LYS A 301 -57.95 1.71 18.26
CA LYS A 301 -59.21 1.20 18.79
C LYS A 301 -59.99 2.29 19.49
#